data_AF-X1HJG6-F1
#
_entry.id   AF-X1HJG6-F1
#
_cell.length_a   1.000
_cell.length_b   1.000
_cell.length_c   1.000
_cell.angle_alpha   90.00
_cell.angle_beta   90.00
_cell.angle_gamma   90.00
#
_symmetry.space_group_name_H-M   'P 1'
#
loop_
_entity.id
_entity.type
_entity.pdbx_description
1 polymer ?
#
loop_
_entity_poly.entity_id
_entity_poly.type
_entity_poly.pdbx_seq_one_letter_code
_entity_poly.pdbx_strand_id
1 'polypeptide(L)'
;MIREYNRHSKNFRQISKFVLEDFDKFIIEFTEILSEKVKTLERLILKEYVDMTIKAVANEFLTVSFLNNELKIRKQNIQDHLLFLISTGELKGKYDPRFFIYFENPDILDELDESELEVIKSTNYKFQMLKHNLRNFAVQYGSIIAFFSSIVAISYYFFLISGNNPVALALPIIITAIILG
;
A
#
# COMPACT_ATOMS: atom_id res chain seq x y z
N MET A 1 -10.53 4.52 36.05
CA MET A 1 -11.96 4.90 35.90
C MET A 1 -12.86 4.40 37.04
N ILE A 2 -13.33 3.15 37.10
CA ILE A 2 -14.35 2.76 38.12
C ILE A 2 -13.83 2.84 39.57
N ARG A 3 -12.53 2.61 39.77
CA ARG A 3 -11.86 2.69 41.08
C ARG A 3 -11.80 4.12 41.66
N GLU A 4 -11.80 5.15 40.81
CA GLU A 4 -11.77 6.56 41.25
C GLU A 4 -13.15 7.07 41.62
N TYR A 5 -14.19 6.69 40.87
CA TYR A 5 -15.56 7.16 41.13
C TYR A 5 -16.23 6.52 42.35
N ASN A 6 -15.85 5.30 42.71
CA ASN A 6 -16.31 4.65 43.95
C ASN A 6 -15.88 5.39 45.23
N ARG A 7 -14.89 6.31 45.17
CA ARG A 7 -14.55 7.18 46.31
C ARG A 7 -15.58 8.28 46.56
N HIS A 8 -16.36 8.68 45.56
CA HIS A 8 -17.29 9.81 45.63
C HIS A 8 -18.76 9.41 45.81
N SER A 9 -19.13 8.16 45.51
CA SER A 9 -20.48 7.64 45.76
C SER A 9 -20.43 6.13 46.03
N LYS A 10 -20.91 5.73 47.23
CA LYS A 10 -20.92 4.33 47.68
C LYS A 10 -21.79 3.41 46.80
N ASN A 11 -22.77 3.97 46.07
CA ASN A 11 -23.71 3.22 45.23
C ASN A 11 -23.57 3.51 43.73
N PHE A 12 -22.50 4.21 43.30
CA PHE A 12 -22.29 4.60 41.90
C PHE A 12 -22.43 3.41 40.95
N ARG A 13 -21.70 2.32 41.23
CA ARG A 13 -21.73 1.09 40.41
C ARG A 13 -23.11 0.44 40.34
N GLN A 14 -23.96 0.63 41.35
CA GLN A 14 -25.31 0.05 41.39
C GLN A 14 -26.30 0.92 40.59
N ILE A 15 -26.17 2.25 40.67
CA ILE A 15 -27.00 3.22 39.94
C ILE A 15 -26.64 3.25 38.45
N SER A 16 -25.34 3.20 38.14
CA SER A 16 -24.84 3.26 36.77
C SER A 16 -24.62 1.89 36.14
N LYS A 17 -25.09 0.81 36.76
CA LYS A 17 -24.83 -0.58 36.34
C LYS A 17 -25.15 -0.77 34.86
N PHE A 18 -26.36 -0.40 34.46
CA PHE A 18 -26.84 -0.54 33.08
C PHE A 18 -26.00 0.29 32.10
N VAL A 19 -25.64 1.52 32.45
CA VAL A 19 -24.81 2.39 31.60
C VAL A 19 -23.41 1.81 31.41
N LEU A 20 -22.83 1.22 32.47
CA LEU A 20 -21.52 0.57 32.37
C LEU A 20 -21.58 -0.73 31.57
N GLU A 21 -22.62 -1.54 31.74
CA GLU A 21 -22.84 -2.76 30.96
C GLU A 21 -23.05 -2.45 29.47
N ASP A 22 -23.84 -1.43 29.15
CA ASP A 22 -24.05 -0.98 27.77
C ASP A 22 -22.77 -0.39 27.16
N PHE A 23 -21.98 0.34 27.95
CA PHE A 23 -20.69 0.86 27.50
C PHE A 23 -19.67 -0.25 27.25
N ASP A 24 -19.59 -1.24 28.14
CA ASP A 24 -18.71 -2.41 27.95
C ASP A 24 -19.12 -3.18 26.68
N LYS A 25 -20.44 -3.35 26.45
CA LYS A 25 -20.96 -3.95 25.22
C LYS A 25 -20.59 -3.14 23.98
N PHE A 26 -20.75 -1.83 24.03
CA PHE A 26 -20.34 -0.93 22.94
C PHE A 26 -18.84 -1.05 22.64
N ILE A 27 -17.98 -1.09 23.66
CA ILE A 27 -16.53 -1.23 23.47
C ILE A 27 -16.19 -2.56 22.78
N ILE A 28 -16.87 -3.65 23.14
CA ILE A 28 -16.68 -4.96 22.49
C ILE A 28 -17.08 -4.88 21.02
N GLU A 29 -18.31 -4.45 20.73
CA GLU A 29 -18.82 -4.34 19.35
C GLU A 29 -17.95 -3.43 18.49
N PHE A 30 -17.54 -2.28 19.04
CA PHE A 30 -16.68 -1.34 18.34
C PHE A 30 -15.29 -1.93 18.05
N THR A 31 -14.72 -2.68 19.00
CA THR A 31 -13.42 -3.34 18.83
C THR A 31 -13.50 -4.43 17.75
N GLU A 32 -14.61 -5.18 17.70
CA GLU A 32 -14.85 -6.19 16.67
C GLU A 32 -14.95 -5.57 15.28
N ILE A 33 -15.73 -4.49 15.14
CA ILE A 33 -15.86 -3.75 13.87
C ILE A 33 -14.49 -3.23 13.42
N LEU A 34 -13.73 -2.61 14.32
CA LEU A 34 -12.38 -2.12 14.01
C LEU A 34 -11.48 -3.27 13.54
N SER A 35 -11.51 -4.41 14.23
CA SER A 35 -10.72 -5.59 13.83
C SER A 35 -11.07 -6.07 12.42
N GLU A 36 -12.36 -6.11 12.08
CA GLU A 36 -12.82 -6.49 10.74
C GLU A 36 -12.38 -5.50 9.66
N LYS A 37 -12.46 -4.19 9.94
CA LYS A 37 -12.00 -3.15 9.02
C LYS A 37 -10.49 -3.23 8.79
N VAL A 38 -9.70 -3.46 9.85
CA VAL A 38 -8.25 -3.67 9.72
C VAL A 38 -7.95 -4.88 8.84
N LYS A 39 -8.60 -6.02 9.05
CA LYS A 39 -8.42 -7.22 8.20
C LYS A 39 -8.78 -6.96 6.75
N THR A 40 -9.87 -6.24 6.50
CA THR A 40 -10.28 -5.87 5.13
C THR A 40 -9.24 -4.98 4.45
N LEU A 41 -8.68 -4.02 5.19
CA LEU A 41 -7.61 -3.15 4.69
C LEU A 41 -6.32 -3.93 4.42
N GLU A 42 -5.92 -4.81 5.34
CA GLU A 42 -4.75 -5.70 5.17
C GLU A 42 -4.88 -6.55 3.89
N ARG A 43 -6.07 -7.11 3.63
CA ARG A 43 -6.36 -7.87 2.40
C ARG A 43 -6.24 -7.02 1.15
N LEU A 44 -6.82 -5.82 1.15
CA LEU A 44 -6.76 -4.92 0.01
C LEU A 44 -5.31 -4.53 -0.31
N ILE A 45 -4.55 -4.12 0.70
CA ILE A 45 -3.13 -3.76 0.53
C ILE A 45 -2.33 -4.95 0.00
N LEU A 46 -2.56 -6.14 0.58
CA LEU A 46 -1.87 -7.35 0.15
C LEU A 46 -2.18 -7.71 -1.30
N LYS A 47 -3.46 -7.67 -1.70
CA LYS A 47 -3.91 -7.92 -3.06
C LYS A 47 -3.22 -6.99 -4.06
N GLU A 48 -3.37 -5.68 -3.87
CA GLU A 48 -2.82 -4.68 -4.79
C GLU A 48 -1.29 -4.77 -4.87
N TYR A 49 -0.63 -5.04 -3.73
CA TYR A 49 0.81 -5.22 -3.71
C TYR A 49 1.25 -6.48 -4.46
N VAL A 50 0.57 -7.61 -4.26
CA VAL A 50 0.85 -8.88 -4.96
C VAL A 50 0.64 -8.72 -6.45
N ASP A 51 -0.51 -8.19 -6.89
CA ASP A 51 -0.86 -7.99 -8.31
C ASP A 51 0.17 -7.16 -9.09
N MET A 52 0.78 -6.19 -8.40
CA MET A 52 1.83 -5.33 -8.95
C MET A 52 3.20 -6.03 -8.92
N THR A 53 3.51 -6.68 -7.81
CA THR A 53 4.84 -7.20 -7.50
C THR A 53 5.13 -8.51 -8.23
N ILE A 54 4.13 -9.39 -8.35
CA ILE A 54 4.28 -10.71 -9.00
C ILE A 54 4.76 -10.59 -10.44
N LYS A 55 4.22 -9.59 -11.18
CA LYS A 55 4.58 -9.29 -12.58
C LYS A 55 5.96 -8.67 -12.74
N ALA A 56 6.54 -8.17 -11.65
CA ALA A 56 7.88 -7.59 -11.64
C ALA A 56 8.97 -8.63 -11.31
N VAL A 57 8.58 -9.83 -10.86
CA VAL A 57 9.49 -10.93 -10.55
C VAL A 57 9.54 -11.87 -11.75
N ALA A 58 10.76 -12.21 -12.21
CA ALA A 58 10.99 -13.00 -13.42
C ALA A 58 10.28 -14.37 -13.39
N ASN A 59 10.24 -15.00 -12.22
CA ASN A 59 9.66 -16.33 -12.02
C ASN A 59 8.23 -16.24 -11.43
N GLU A 60 7.59 -15.08 -11.35
CA GLU A 60 6.19 -14.93 -10.89
C GLU A 60 5.86 -15.68 -9.57
N PHE A 61 6.78 -15.63 -8.58
CA PHE A 61 6.52 -16.07 -7.21
C PHE A 61 6.95 -15.03 -6.17
N LEU A 62 6.32 -15.10 -4.99
CA LEU A 62 6.58 -14.26 -3.82
C LEU A 62 6.56 -15.10 -2.55
N THR A 63 7.57 -14.91 -1.71
CA THR A 63 7.62 -15.56 -0.39
C THR A 63 6.82 -14.75 0.63
N VAL A 64 6.17 -15.43 1.58
CA VAL A 64 5.49 -14.77 2.71
C VAL A 64 6.48 -13.95 3.55
N SER A 65 7.74 -14.39 3.66
CA SER A 65 8.79 -13.64 4.34
C SER A 65 9.10 -12.31 3.65
N PHE A 66 9.14 -12.30 2.32
CA PHE A 66 9.29 -11.07 1.54
C PHE A 66 8.10 -10.13 1.78
N LEU A 67 6.87 -10.63 1.64
CA LEU A 67 5.63 -9.84 1.86
C LEU A 67 5.57 -9.27 3.29
N ASN A 68 5.97 -10.05 4.30
CA ASN A 68 6.05 -9.61 5.68
C ASN A 68 7.06 -8.48 5.89
N ASN A 69 8.23 -8.57 5.25
CA ASN A 69 9.26 -7.55 5.36
C ASN A 69 8.81 -6.21 4.74
N GLU A 70 8.09 -6.26 3.63
CA GLU A 70 7.64 -5.07 2.90
C GLU A 70 6.38 -4.45 3.53
N LEU A 71 5.36 -5.26 3.81
CA LEU A 71 4.05 -4.77 4.27
C LEU A 71 3.94 -4.65 5.79
N LYS A 72 4.87 -5.24 6.55
CA LYS A 72 4.84 -5.33 8.02
C LYS A 72 3.58 -6.02 8.60
N ILE A 73 2.81 -6.71 7.78
CA ILE A 73 1.69 -7.57 8.19
C ILE A 73 2.25 -8.89 8.74
N ARG A 74 1.68 -9.42 9.81
CA ARG A 74 2.14 -10.70 10.40
C ARG A 74 2.07 -11.83 9.38
N LYS A 75 3.06 -12.73 9.38
CA LYS A 75 3.13 -13.86 8.42
C LYS A 75 1.88 -14.72 8.39
N GLN A 76 1.29 -15.01 9.56
CA GLN A 76 0.04 -15.77 9.66
C GLN A 76 -1.12 -15.05 8.97
N ASN A 77 -1.29 -13.74 9.23
CA ASN A 77 -2.32 -12.93 8.58
C ASN A 77 -2.12 -12.91 7.06
N ILE A 78 -0.87 -12.78 6.58
CA ILE A 78 -0.57 -12.84 5.14
C ILE A 78 -1.03 -14.16 4.55
N GLN A 79 -0.70 -15.29 5.19
CA GLN A 79 -1.15 -16.61 4.74
C GLN A 79 -2.68 -16.70 4.69
N ASP A 80 -3.37 -16.31 5.76
CA ASP A 80 -4.83 -16.37 5.85
C ASP A 80 -5.48 -15.46 4.80
N HIS A 81 -4.89 -14.28 4.54
CA HIS A 81 -5.36 -13.33 3.54
C HIS A 81 -5.09 -13.81 2.12
N LEU A 82 -3.93 -14.39 1.81
CA LEU A 82 -3.64 -15.00 0.52
C LEU A 82 -4.63 -16.13 0.22
N LEU A 83 -4.84 -17.04 1.17
CA LEU A 83 -5.80 -18.13 1.02
C LEU A 83 -7.22 -17.60 0.78
N PHE A 84 -7.63 -16.57 1.53
CA PHE A 84 -8.92 -15.91 1.32
C PHE A 84 -9.03 -15.33 -0.09
N LEU A 85 -8.07 -14.51 -0.52
CA LEU A 85 -8.08 -13.84 -1.83
C LEU A 85 -8.03 -14.84 -3.00
N ILE A 86 -7.32 -15.95 -2.85
CA ILE A 86 -7.32 -17.05 -3.83
C ILE A 86 -8.70 -17.72 -3.87
N SER A 87 -9.28 -18.00 -2.69
CA SER A 87 -10.59 -18.65 -2.60
C SER A 87 -11.74 -17.80 -3.14
N THR A 88 -11.65 -16.47 -3.02
CA THR A 88 -12.61 -15.52 -3.60
C THR A 88 -12.34 -15.23 -5.07
N GLY A 89 -11.27 -15.77 -5.65
CA GLY A 89 -10.88 -15.55 -7.04
C GLY A 89 -10.31 -14.15 -7.31
N GLU A 90 -10.00 -13.39 -6.26
CA GLU A 90 -9.39 -12.06 -6.37
C GLU A 90 -7.90 -12.13 -6.73
N LEU A 91 -7.21 -13.20 -6.33
CA LEU A 91 -5.86 -13.54 -6.77
C LEU A 91 -5.89 -14.81 -7.63
N LYS A 92 -5.12 -14.82 -8.72
CA LYS A 92 -5.11 -15.90 -9.71
C LYS A 92 -4.13 -17.02 -9.39
N GLY A 93 -3.14 -16.73 -8.56
CA GLY A 93 -2.09 -17.68 -8.20
C GLY A 93 -2.54 -18.75 -7.22
N LYS A 94 -1.57 -19.59 -6.85
CA LYS A 94 -1.70 -20.63 -5.85
C LYS A 94 -0.76 -20.34 -4.68
N TYR A 95 -1.03 -20.97 -3.55
CA TYR A 95 -0.22 -20.88 -2.36
C TYR A 95 0.32 -22.27 -1.99
N ASP A 96 1.64 -22.40 -1.88
CA ASP A 96 2.26 -23.60 -1.33
C ASP A 96 2.64 -23.36 0.15
N PRO A 97 1.98 -24.06 1.09
CA PRO A 97 2.26 -23.93 2.52
C PRO A 97 3.61 -24.52 2.94
N ARG A 98 4.23 -25.43 2.16
CA ARG A 98 5.52 -26.05 2.51
C ARG A 98 6.66 -25.05 2.41
N PHE A 99 6.63 -24.24 1.34
CA PHE A 99 7.66 -23.25 1.05
C PHE A 99 7.24 -21.82 1.45
N PHE A 100 6.00 -21.64 1.92
CA PHE A 100 5.40 -20.34 2.21
C PHE A 100 5.50 -19.37 1.02
N ILE A 101 5.11 -19.85 -0.16
CA ILE A 101 5.17 -19.08 -1.40
C ILE A 101 3.79 -18.92 -2.03
N TYR A 102 3.54 -17.73 -2.56
CA TYR A 102 2.50 -17.45 -3.53
C TYR A 102 3.12 -17.48 -4.92
N PHE A 103 2.49 -18.12 -5.90
CA PHE A 103 2.99 -18.21 -7.26
C PHE A 103 1.87 -18.20 -8.30
N GLU A 104 2.12 -17.59 -9.46
CA GLU A 104 1.19 -17.59 -10.58
C GLU A 104 1.58 -18.57 -11.69
N ASN A 105 2.89 -18.81 -11.88
CA ASN A 105 3.38 -19.79 -12.83
C ASN A 105 3.55 -21.18 -12.16
N PRO A 106 2.88 -22.26 -12.63
CA PRO A 106 3.01 -23.59 -12.04
C PRO A 106 4.39 -24.25 -12.26
N ASP A 107 5.15 -23.83 -13.26
CA ASP A 107 6.40 -24.49 -13.66
C ASP A 107 7.55 -24.25 -12.66
N ILE A 108 7.38 -23.30 -11.74
CA ILE A 108 8.41 -22.88 -10.76
C ILE A 108 8.62 -23.95 -9.68
N LEU A 109 7.61 -24.77 -9.38
CA LEU A 109 7.71 -25.80 -8.33
C LEU A 109 8.73 -26.89 -8.68
N ASP A 110 8.99 -27.10 -9.97
CA ASP A 110 9.96 -28.07 -10.45
C ASP A 110 11.39 -27.48 -10.54
N GLU A 111 11.52 -26.14 -10.55
CA GLU A 111 12.79 -25.39 -10.63
C GLU A 111 13.27 -24.80 -9.29
N LEU A 112 12.52 -25.00 -8.20
CA LEU A 112 12.79 -24.44 -6.87
C LEU A 112 14.03 -25.07 -6.20
N ASP A 113 15.21 -24.69 -6.68
CA ASP A 113 16.50 -24.94 -6.03
C ASP A 113 16.72 -23.88 -4.93
N GLU A 114 17.31 -24.26 -3.78
CA GLU A 114 17.45 -23.37 -2.60
C GLU A 114 18.15 -22.04 -2.92
N SER A 115 18.95 -21.99 -4.00
CA SER A 115 19.61 -20.79 -4.51
C SER A 115 18.66 -19.74 -5.11
N GLU A 116 17.51 -20.12 -5.69
CA GLU A 116 16.57 -19.16 -6.27
C GLU A 116 15.76 -18.39 -5.22
N LEU A 117 15.57 -18.99 -4.03
CA LEU A 117 14.98 -18.31 -2.88
C LEU A 117 15.85 -17.10 -2.44
N GLU A 118 17.15 -17.11 -2.73
CA GLU A 118 18.05 -15.97 -2.55
C GLU A 118 18.00 -14.93 -3.69
N VAL A 119 17.49 -15.28 -4.88
CA VAL A 119 17.47 -14.39 -6.06
C VAL A 119 16.44 -13.26 -5.94
N ILE A 120 15.39 -13.43 -5.12
CA ILE A 120 14.52 -12.30 -4.70
C ILE A 120 15.34 -11.22 -3.98
N LYS A 121 16.47 -11.59 -3.35
CA LYS A 121 17.36 -10.68 -2.63
C LYS A 121 18.35 -9.95 -3.55
N SER A 122 18.74 -10.55 -4.68
CA SER A 122 19.82 -10.06 -5.56
C SER A 122 19.35 -9.46 -6.88
N THR A 123 18.14 -9.78 -7.35
CA THR A 123 17.53 -9.08 -8.49
C THR A 123 17.28 -7.64 -8.08
N ASN A 124 17.59 -6.67 -8.95
CA ASN A 124 17.37 -5.24 -8.70
C ASN A 124 15.86 -4.89 -8.76
N TYR A 125 15.04 -5.67 -8.05
CA TYR A 125 13.60 -5.64 -7.97
C TYR A 125 13.10 -4.26 -7.55
N LYS A 126 13.79 -3.59 -6.62
CA LYS A 126 13.48 -2.19 -6.25
C LYS A 126 13.51 -1.26 -7.46
N PHE A 127 14.46 -1.43 -8.38
CA PHE A 127 14.55 -0.63 -9.59
C PHE A 127 13.43 -0.98 -10.59
N GLN A 128 13.12 -2.26 -10.77
CA GLN A 128 12.03 -2.70 -11.65
C GLN A 128 10.65 -2.25 -11.14
N MET A 129 10.42 -2.37 -9.83
CA MET A 129 9.22 -1.87 -9.14
C MET A 129 9.15 -0.34 -9.22
N LEU A 130 10.26 0.38 -9.02
CA LEU A 130 10.32 1.84 -9.20
C LEU A 130 9.96 2.24 -10.63
N LYS A 131 10.52 1.56 -11.64
CA LYS A 131 10.19 1.80 -13.06
C LYS A 131 8.71 1.56 -13.33
N HIS A 132 8.14 0.49 -12.77
CA HIS A 132 6.71 0.18 -12.92
C HIS A 132 5.83 1.24 -12.24
N ASN A 133 6.18 1.65 -11.03
CA ASN A 133 5.50 2.72 -10.29
C ASN A 133 5.58 4.06 -11.01
N LEU A 134 6.75 4.43 -11.54
CA LEU A 134 6.94 5.64 -12.36
C LEU A 134 6.11 5.58 -13.63
N ARG A 135 6.01 4.41 -14.28
CA ARG A 135 5.16 4.23 -15.47
C ARG A 135 3.69 4.42 -15.11
N ASN A 136 3.19 3.81 -14.03
CA ASN A 136 1.79 3.93 -13.63
C ASN A 136 1.44 5.37 -13.19
N PHE A 137 2.35 6.03 -12.46
CA PHE A 137 2.25 7.45 -12.13
C PHE A 137 2.23 8.31 -13.40
N ALA A 138 3.12 8.06 -14.35
CA ALA A 138 3.17 8.78 -15.62
C ALA A 138 1.95 8.52 -16.51
N VAL A 139 1.28 7.37 -16.41
CA VAL A 139 0.04 7.09 -17.14
C VAL A 139 -1.15 7.81 -16.50
N GLN A 140 -1.26 7.80 -15.17
CA GLN A 140 -2.38 8.46 -14.47
C GLN A 140 -2.25 9.98 -14.43
N TYR A 141 -1.03 10.49 -14.26
CA TYR A 141 -0.73 11.92 -14.19
C TYR A 141 -0.06 12.46 -15.45
N GLY A 142 -0.04 11.69 -16.54
CA GLY A 142 0.64 12.04 -17.80
C GLY A 142 0.19 13.38 -18.37
N SER A 143 -1.11 13.66 -18.33
CA SER A 143 -1.65 14.95 -18.79
C SER A 143 -1.13 16.13 -17.96
N ILE A 144 -0.96 15.94 -16.64
CA ILE A 144 -0.42 16.96 -15.74
C ILE A 144 1.09 17.16 -16.01
N ILE A 145 1.83 16.06 -16.15
CA ILE A 145 3.27 16.10 -16.45
C ILE A 145 3.53 16.76 -17.82
N ALA A 146 2.70 16.47 -18.83
CA ALA A 146 2.79 17.08 -20.15
C ALA A 146 2.50 18.59 -20.11
N PHE A 147 1.51 19.02 -19.32
CA PHE A 147 1.23 20.43 -19.08
C PHE A 147 2.40 21.15 -18.40
N PHE A 148 3.00 20.58 -17.35
CA PHE A 148 4.19 21.20 -16.74
C PHE A 148 5.41 21.19 -17.66
N SER A 149 5.58 20.14 -18.46
CA SER A 149 6.68 20.06 -19.44
C SER A 149 6.59 21.17 -20.49
N SER A 150 5.38 21.52 -20.95
CA SER A 150 5.21 22.63 -21.88
C SER A 150 5.53 23.98 -21.23
N ILE A 151 5.14 24.20 -19.97
CA ILE A 151 5.50 25.40 -19.19
C ILE A 151 7.01 25.53 -19.05
N VAL A 152 7.71 24.43 -18.72
CA VAL A 152 9.18 24.41 -18.58
C VAL A 152 9.85 24.68 -19.92
N ALA A 153 9.38 24.07 -21.01
CA ALA A 153 9.91 24.30 -22.35
C ALA A 153 9.72 25.76 -22.80
N ILE A 154 8.52 26.33 -22.58
CA ILE A 154 8.23 27.74 -22.86
C ILE A 154 9.14 28.64 -22.03
N SER A 155 9.32 28.36 -20.75
CA SER A 155 10.24 29.10 -19.87
C SER A 155 11.69 29.07 -20.36
N TYR A 156 12.14 27.91 -20.83
CA TYR A 156 13.47 27.75 -21.41
C TYR A 156 13.66 28.56 -22.69
N TYR A 157 12.67 28.58 -23.59
CA TYR A 157 12.72 29.42 -24.79
C TYR A 157 12.73 30.92 -24.46
N PHE A 158 11.92 31.36 -23.49
CA PHE A 158 11.95 32.75 -23.02
C PHE A 158 13.31 33.13 -22.41
N PHE A 159 13.92 32.23 -21.65
CA PHE A 159 15.27 32.44 -21.11
C PHE A 159 16.31 32.63 -22.21
N LEU A 160 16.31 31.77 -23.24
CA LEU A 160 17.22 31.89 -24.39
C LEU A 160 17.01 33.20 -25.17
N ILE A 161 15.76 33.57 -25.43
CA ILE A 161 15.42 34.80 -26.17
C ILE A 161 15.77 36.07 -25.37
N SER A 162 15.69 36.00 -24.04
CA SER A 162 16.02 37.12 -23.15
C SER A 162 17.53 37.35 -22.94
N GLY A 163 18.39 36.55 -23.58
CA GLY A 163 19.85 36.64 -23.41
C GLY A 163 20.34 36.08 -22.08
N ASN A 164 19.78 34.95 -21.61
CA ASN A 164 20.05 34.33 -20.32
C ASN A 164 19.66 35.18 -19.09
N ASN A 165 18.66 36.05 -19.22
CA ASN A 165 18.15 36.79 -18.07
C ASN A 165 17.29 35.85 -17.18
N PRO A 166 17.68 35.56 -15.93
CA PRO A 166 16.98 34.62 -15.06
C PRO A 166 15.56 35.07 -14.69
N VAL A 167 15.24 36.35 -14.83
CA VAL A 167 13.89 36.89 -14.59
C VAL A 167 12.87 36.36 -15.62
N ALA A 168 13.33 36.01 -16.83
CA ALA A 168 12.46 35.49 -17.88
C ALA A 168 11.87 34.09 -17.58
N LEU A 169 12.45 33.35 -16.64
CA LEU A 169 11.92 32.06 -16.19
C LEU A 169 10.64 32.20 -15.34
N ALA A 170 10.43 33.37 -14.73
CA ALA A 170 9.26 33.61 -13.89
C ALA A 170 7.99 33.96 -14.71
N LEU A 171 8.16 34.45 -15.94
CA LEU A 171 7.04 34.92 -16.79
C LEU A 171 5.98 33.84 -17.05
N PRO A 172 6.33 32.61 -17.48
CA PRO A 172 5.32 31.58 -17.74
C PRO A 172 4.64 31.08 -16.47
N ILE A 173 5.33 31.11 -15.33
CA ILE A 173 4.78 30.75 -14.01
C ILE A 173 3.72 31.79 -13.58
N ILE A 174 3.99 33.08 -13.78
CA ILE A 174 3.05 34.16 -13.46
C ILE A 174 1.82 34.08 -14.37
N ILE A 175 2.00 33.85 -15.67
CA ILE A 175 0.88 33.72 -16.62
C ILE A 175 -0.01 32.53 -16.27
N THR A 176 0.57 31.38 -15.91
CA THR A 176 -0.20 30.21 -15.50
C THR A 176 -0.91 30.40 -14.16
N ALA A 177 -0.29 31.10 -13.20
CA ALA A 177 -0.95 31.46 -11.94
C ALA A 177 -2.17 32.39 -12.15
N ILE A 178 -2.11 33.30 -13.14
CA ILE A 178 -3.24 34.19 -13.48
C ILE A 178 -4.38 33.44 -14.19
N ILE A 179 -4.07 32.42 -14.99
CA ILE A 179 -5.08 31.63 -15.73
C ILE A 179 -5.80 30.63 -14.81
N LEU A 180 -5.13 30.13 -13.77
CA LEU A 180 -5.65 29.10 -12.86
C LEU A 180 -6.24 29.64 -11.54
N GLY A 181 -5.93 30.89 -11.18
CA GLY A 181 -6.50 31.59 -10.03
C GLY A 181 -7.77 32.35 -10.39
#